data_AF-A0A060I2L4-F1
#
_entry.id   AF-A0A060I2L4-F1
#
_cell.length_a   1.000
_cell.length_b   1.000
_cell.length_c   1.000
_cell.angle_alpha   90.00
_cell.angle_beta   90.00
_cell.angle_gamma   90.00
#
_symmetry.space_group_name_H-M   'P 1'
#
loop_
_entity.id
_entity.type
_entity.pdbx_description
1 polymer ?
#
loop_
_entity_poly.entity_id
_entity_poly.type
_entity_poly.pdbx_seq_one_letter_code
_entity_poly.pdbx_strand_id
1 'polypeptide(L)'
;MQALEAVGKWALFEAERRINQNALGHPFMPTPAELRREIDRVMEPFRERERRAAEEERRYRWPEDDKPRALPAPTGDSNAIAKWRAMRNAQKAEAALKAASSPVDPALFGDREERLKRTPDDAVGDFISRQHRRHSRSPEWGEETDP
;
A
#
# COMPACT_ATOMS: atom_id res chain seq x y z
N MET A 1 -33.99 10.92 26.03
CA MET A 1 -33.24 9.66 26.18
C MET A 1 -31.95 9.77 25.36
N GLN A 2 -30.88 10.36 25.91
CA GLN A 2 -29.62 10.63 25.18
C GLN A 2 -28.63 9.46 25.15
N ALA A 3 -28.76 8.48 26.04
CA ALA A 3 -27.79 7.38 26.16
C ALA A 3 -27.75 6.43 24.96
N LEU A 4 -28.87 6.31 24.22
CA LEU A 4 -29.05 5.37 23.11
C LEU A 4 -28.84 6.00 21.72
N GLU A 5 -28.56 7.31 21.65
CA GLU A 5 -28.35 7.98 20.37
C GLU A 5 -27.04 7.51 19.72
N ALA A 6 -27.15 7.05 18.47
CA ALA A 6 -26.06 6.53 17.64
C ALA A 6 -25.32 5.27 18.18
N VAL A 7 -25.94 4.51 19.07
CA VAL A 7 -25.38 3.25 19.59
C VAL A 7 -25.89 2.05 18.80
N GLY A 8 -24.99 1.20 18.33
CA GLY A 8 -25.35 -0.06 17.67
C GLY A 8 -25.97 -1.06 18.64
N LYS A 9 -26.96 -1.84 18.17
CA LYS A 9 -27.68 -2.86 18.96
C LYS A 9 -26.73 -3.84 19.68
N TRP A 10 -25.62 -4.21 19.04
CA TRP A 10 -24.61 -5.08 19.62
C TRP A 10 -23.91 -4.46 20.85
N ALA A 11 -23.50 -3.19 20.76
CA ALA A 11 -22.80 -2.49 21.84
C ALA A 11 -23.69 -2.33 23.07
N LEU A 12 -24.99 -2.12 22.85
CA LEU A 12 -25.98 -2.06 23.93
C LEU A 12 -26.10 -3.40 24.67
N PHE A 13 -26.25 -4.52 23.95
CA PHE A 13 -26.37 -5.84 24.58
C PHE A 13 -25.12 -6.27 25.32
N GLU A 14 -23.94 -5.97 24.77
CA GLU A 14 -22.69 -6.33 25.43
C GLU A 14 -22.45 -5.45 26.67
N ALA A 15 -22.82 -4.17 26.65
CA ALA A 15 -22.80 -3.31 27.83
C ALA A 15 -23.78 -3.80 28.91
N GLU A 16 -25.00 -4.16 28.53
CA GLU A 16 -26.00 -4.75 29.44
C GLU A 16 -25.48 -6.05 30.07
N ARG A 17 -24.87 -6.93 29.28
CA ARG A 17 -24.26 -8.17 29.77
C ARG A 17 -23.18 -7.91 30.82
N ARG A 18 -22.30 -6.94 30.58
CA ARG A 18 -21.23 -6.56 31.53
C ARG A 18 -21.79 -5.95 32.81
N ILE A 19 -22.81 -5.10 32.69
CA ILE A 19 -23.51 -4.52 33.85
C ILE A 19 -24.11 -5.64 34.71
N ASN A 20 -24.76 -6.64 34.09
CA ASN A 20 -25.29 -7.81 34.79
C ASN A 20 -24.21 -8.70 35.44
N GLN A 21 -22.96 -8.61 34.95
CA GLN A 21 -21.77 -9.25 35.54
C GLN A 21 -21.09 -8.37 36.60
N ASN A 22 -21.79 -7.36 37.13
CA ASN A 22 -21.30 -6.43 38.15
C ASN A 22 -20.16 -5.51 37.68
N ALA A 23 -20.11 -5.13 36.40
CA ALA A 23 -19.10 -4.19 35.88
C ALA A 23 -19.14 -2.79 36.50
N LEU A 24 -20.29 -2.38 37.07
CA LEU A 24 -20.46 -1.09 37.75
C LEU A 24 -20.09 -1.15 39.24
N GLY A 25 -19.86 -2.35 39.80
CA GLY A 25 -19.51 -2.54 41.20
C GLY A 25 -20.66 -2.27 42.18
N HIS A 26 -21.90 -2.14 41.70
CA HIS A 26 -23.09 -1.95 42.51
C HIS A 26 -24.28 -2.77 41.99
N PRO A 27 -25.23 -3.16 42.86
CA PRO A 27 -26.40 -3.94 42.46
C PRO A 27 -27.54 -3.09 41.86
N PHE A 28 -27.40 -1.76 41.83
CA PHE A 28 -28.42 -0.86 41.30
C PHE A 28 -28.47 -0.86 39.78
N MET A 29 -29.64 -0.51 39.25
CA MET A 29 -29.81 -0.30 37.81
C MET A 29 -28.89 0.83 37.32
N PRO A 30 -28.29 0.69 36.13
CA PRO A 30 -27.38 1.68 35.60
C PRO A 30 -28.10 3.00 35.36
N THR A 31 -27.50 4.10 35.79
CA THR A 31 -27.93 5.41 35.34
C THR A 31 -27.64 5.55 33.83
N PRO A 32 -28.38 6.40 33.10
CA PRO A 32 -28.12 6.62 31.67
C PRO A 32 -26.67 7.04 31.36
N ALA A 33 -26.00 7.73 32.28
CA ALA A 33 -24.60 8.12 32.14
C ALA A 33 -23.64 6.94 32.32
N GLU A 34 -23.91 6.04 33.27
CA GLU A 34 -23.12 4.82 33.49
C GLU A 34 -23.27 3.86 32.32
N LEU A 35 -24.50 3.69 31.80
CA LEU A 35 -24.75 2.89 30.61
C LEU A 35 -23.96 3.44 29.41
N ARG A 36 -23.95 4.77 29.22
CA ARG A 36 -23.18 5.41 28.14
C ARG A 36 -21.67 5.16 28.29
N ARG A 37 -21.12 5.27 29.51
CA ARG A 37 -19.71 4.99 29.78
C ARG A 37 -19.35 3.53 29.48
N GLU A 38 -20.21 2.59 29.84
CA GLU A 38 -19.94 1.17 29.57
C GLU A 38 -20.04 0.86 28.07
N ILE A 39 -21.00 1.46 27.36
CA ILE A 39 -21.08 1.38 25.89
C ILE A 39 -19.80 1.92 25.25
N ASP A 40 -19.30 3.08 25.70
CA ASP A 40 -18.07 3.66 25.17
C ASP A 40 -16.85 2.77 25.45
N ARG A 41 -16.78 2.12 26.61
CA ARG A 41 -15.74 1.13 26.97
C ARG A 41 -15.81 -0.13 26.12
N VAL A 42 -17.01 -0.63 25.82
CA VAL A 42 -17.21 -1.79 24.93
C VAL A 42 -16.78 -1.45 23.49
N MET A 43 -17.01 -0.21 23.06
CA MET A 43 -16.67 0.27 21.71
C MET A 43 -15.22 0.71 21.53
N GLU A 44 -14.50 0.99 22.62
CA GLU A 44 -13.08 1.38 22.63
C GLU A 44 -12.18 0.50 21.74
N PRO A 45 -12.21 -0.86 21.80
CA PRO A 45 -11.36 -1.70 20.95
C PRO A 45 -11.67 -1.56 19.45
N PHE A 46 -12.91 -1.26 19.09
CA PHE A 46 -13.28 -1.03 17.69
C PHE A 46 -12.76 0.32 17.20
N ARG A 47 -12.88 1.36 18.03
CA ARG A 47 -12.32 2.70 17.75
C ARG A 47 -10.80 2.65 17.63
N GLU A 48 -10.13 1.85 18.46
CA GLU A 48 -8.68 1.66 18.38
C GLU A 48 -8.27 0.92 17.10
N ARG A 49 -9.03 -0.12 16.70
CA ARG A 49 -8.80 -0.81 15.42
C ARG A 49 -9.01 0.11 14.23
N GLU A 50 -10.04 0.95 14.23
CA GLU A 50 -10.26 1.95 13.17
C GLU A 50 -9.12 2.97 13.11
N ARG A 51 -8.64 3.43 14.26
CA ARG A 51 -7.45 4.31 14.33
C ARG A 51 -6.21 3.63 13.74
N ARG A 52 -5.95 2.39 14.13
CA ARG A 52 -4.81 1.61 13.60
C ARG A 52 -4.95 1.36 12.10
N ALA A 53 -6.14 1.03 11.62
CA ALA A 53 -6.42 0.84 10.20
C ALA A 53 -6.22 2.13 9.39
N ALA A 54 -6.66 3.28 9.93
CA ALA A 54 -6.42 4.57 9.29
C ALA A 54 -4.93 4.95 9.26
N GLU A 55 -4.18 4.63 10.32
CA GLU A 55 -2.72 4.83 10.35
C GLU A 55 -1.99 3.89 9.38
N GLU A 56 -2.40 2.63 9.28
CA GLU A 56 -1.90 1.66 8.31
C GLU A 56 -2.21 2.08 6.88
N GLU A 57 -3.44 2.53 6.62
CA GLU A 57 -3.84 3.08 5.32
C GLU A 57 -2.92 4.26 4.95
N ARG A 58 -2.66 5.19 5.88
CA ARG A 58 -1.73 6.30 5.61
C ARG A 58 -0.29 5.84 5.38
N ARG A 59 0.15 4.78 6.06
CA ARG A 59 1.52 4.25 5.93
C ARG A 59 1.73 3.51 4.60
N TYR A 60 0.71 2.79 4.13
CA TYR A 60 0.79 1.96 2.93
C TYR A 60 0.10 2.57 1.70
N ARG A 61 -0.46 3.78 1.80
CA ARG A 61 -1.02 4.51 0.65
C ARG A 61 0.10 4.87 -0.31
N TRP A 62 0.07 4.29 -1.50
CA TRP A 62 0.99 4.67 -2.57
C TRP A 62 0.46 5.90 -3.31
N PRO A 63 1.32 6.79 -3.81
CA PRO A 63 0.91 7.89 -4.68
C PRO A 63 0.19 7.44 -5.97
N GLU A 64 0.40 6.17 -6.37
CA GLU A 64 -0.34 5.54 -7.46
C GLU A 64 -1.79 5.18 -7.13
N ASP A 65 -2.16 5.01 -5.85
CA ASP A 65 -3.51 4.59 -5.46
C ASP A 65 -4.55 5.69 -5.68
N ASP A 66 -4.13 6.95 -5.64
CA ASP A 66 -4.98 8.11 -5.94
C ASP A 66 -5.12 8.35 -7.46
N LYS A 67 -4.37 7.62 -8.30
CA LYS A 67 -4.54 7.70 -9.76
C LYS A 67 -5.78 6.87 -10.13
N PRO A 68 -6.73 7.43 -10.89
CA PRO A 68 -7.89 6.67 -11.34
C PRO A 68 -7.40 5.45 -12.11
N ARG A 69 -7.75 4.25 -11.61
CA ARG A 69 -7.51 2.99 -12.34
C ARG A 69 -8.10 3.16 -13.74
N ALA A 70 -7.34 2.73 -14.75
CA ALA A 70 -7.68 2.96 -16.16
C ALA A 70 -9.16 2.65 -16.41
N LEU A 71 -9.93 3.70 -16.74
CA LEU A 71 -11.36 3.56 -16.99
C LEU A 71 -11.60 2.59 -18.15
N PRO A 72 -12.65 1.75 -18.07
CA PRO A 72 -13.03 0.87 -19.18
C PRO A 72 -13.27 1.69 -20.46
N ALA A 73 -13.07 1.06 -21.61
CA ALA A 73 -13.30 1.72 -22.89
C ALA A 73 -14.75 2.23 -22.98
N PRO A 74 -14.99 3.47 -23.45
CA PRO A 74 -16.35 3.97 -23.67
C PRO A 74 -17.12 3.06 -24.63
N THR A 75 -18.41 2.85 -24.38
CA THR A 75 -19.32 2.12 -25.27
C THR A 75 -20.22 3.08 -26.05
N GLY A 76 -20.54 2.75 -27.30
CA GLY A 76 -21.54 3.45 -28.11
C GLY A 76 -21.01 4.57 -29.03
N ASP A 77 -20.25 5.54 -28.50
CA ASP A 77 -19.78 6.68 -29.31
C ASP A 77 -18.40 6.41 -29.96
N SER A 78 -18.36 6.38 -31.29
CA SER A 78 -17.15 6.13 -32.08
C SER A 78 -16.07 7.21 -31.85
N ASN A 79 -16.47 8.46 -31.64
CA ASN A 79 -15.55 9.56 -31.35
C ASN A 79 -14.94 9.42 -29.95
N ALA A 80 -15.74 8.99 -28.97
CA ALA A 80 -15.26 8.72 -27.62
C ALA A 80 -14.26 7.55 -27.59
N ILE A 81 -14.51 6.49 -28.37
CA ILE A 81 -13.59 5.35 -28.53
C ILE A 81 -12.28 5.80 -29.18
N ALA A 82 -12.33 6.61 -30.23
CA ALA A 82 -11.13 7.12 -30.90
C ALA A 82 -10.26 7.98 -29.96
N LYS A 83 -10.89 8.91 -29.21
CA LYS A 83 -10.20 9.73 -28.20
C LYS A 83 -9.59 8.87 -27.09
N TRP A 84 -10.32 7.89 -26.58
CA TRP A 84 -9.81 6.96 -25.56
C TRP A 84 -8.61 6.15 -26.08
N ARG A 85 -8.66 5.64 -27.31
CA ARG A 85 -7.54 4.92 -27.94
C ARG A 85 -6.31 5.82 -28.13
N ALA A 86 -6.50 7.06 -28.58
CA ALA A 86 -5.41 8.01 -28.73
C ALA A 86 -4.73 8.32 -27.39
N MET A 87 -5.52 8.58 -26.34
CA MET A 87 -5.00 8.79 -24.98
C MET A 87 -4.22 7.57 -24.46
N ARG A 88 -4.72 6.34 -24.69
CA ARG A 88 -4.03 5.11 -24.29
C ARG A 88 -2.73 4.88 -25.06
N ASN A 89 -2.70 5.18 -26.35
CA ASN A 89 -1.50 5.07 -27.16
C ASN A 89 -0.43 6.07 -26.71
N ALA A 90 -0.81 7.31 -26.38
CA ALA A 90 0.10 8.32 -25.81
C ALA A 90 0.68 7.86 -24.46
N GLN A 91 -0.15 7.39 -23.54
CA GLN A 91 0.33 6.82 -22.27
C GLN A 91 1.30 5.64 -22.46
N LYS A 92 1.01 4.76 -23.43
CA LYS A 92 1.89 3.62 -23.74
C LYS A 92 3.24 4.09 -24.29
N ALA A 93 3.25 5.13 -25.13
CA ALA A 93 4.48 5.73 -25.64
C ALA A 93 5.29 6.41 -24.54
N GLU A 94 4.65 7.19 -23.67
CA GLU A 94 5.30 7.81 -22.50
C GLU A 94 5.88 6.76 -21.54
N ALA A 95 5.15 5.67 -21.28
CA ALA A 95 5.65 4.57 -20.47
C ALA A 95 6.85 3.87 -21.12
N ALA A 96 6.84 3.68 -22.44
CA ALA A 96 7.97 3.12 -23.18
C ALA A 96 9.20 4.05 -23.14
N LEU A 97 9.00 5.35 -23.29
CA LEU A 97 10.07 6.36 -23.15
C LEU A 97 10.64 6.37 -21.73
N LYS A 98 9.78 6.33 -20.71
CA LYS A 98 10.19 6.26 -19.31
C LYS A 98 10.92 4.96 -18.98
N ALA A 99 10.51 3.84 -19.58
CA ALA A 99 11.21 2.57 -19.46
C ALA A 99 12.59 2.61 -20.13
N ALA A 100 12.68 3.21 -21.32
CA ALA A 100 13.94 3.37 -22.05
C ALA A 100 14.91 4.36 -21.39
N SER A 101 14.40 5.40 -20.73
CA SER A 101 15.20 6.39 -20.01
C SER A 101 15.55 5.97 -18.58
N SER A 102 14.93 4.90 -18.06
CA SER A 102 15.21 4.42 -16.72
C SER A 102 16.61 3.82 -16.70
N PRO A 103 17.48 4.19 -15.73
CA PRO A 103 18.81 3.60 -15.56
C PRO A 103 18.74 2.17 -14.98
N VAL A 104 17.75 1.39 -15.42
CA VAL A 104 17.69 -0.05 -15.18
C VAL A 104 18.68 -0.65 -16.17
N ASP A 105 19.80 -1.15 -15.66
CA ASP A 105 20.79 -1.88 -16.46
C ASP A 105 20.08 -3.00 -17.25
N PRO A 106 19.98 -2.91 -18.58
CA PRO A 106 19.35 -3.94 -19.40
C PRO A 106 20.00 -5.32 -19.19
N ALA A 107 21.26 -5.34 -18.74
CA ALA A 107 21.96 -6.58 -18.44
C ALA A 107 21.50 -7.25 -17.12
N LEU A 108 20.85 -6.54 -16.19
CA LEU A 108 20.24 -7.14 -14.99
C LEU A 108 18.93 -7.86 -15.32
N PHE A 109 18.25 -7.38 -16.36
CA PHE A 109 16.88 -7.73 -16.68
C PHE A 109 16.77 -7.95 -18.18
N GLY A 110 17.47 -8.97 -18.70
CA GLY A 110 17.38 -9.38 -20.10
C GLY A 110 15.95 -9.56 -20.57
N ASP A 111 15.75 -9.59 -21.88
CA ASP A 111 14.41 -9.66 -22.46
C ASP A 111 13.63 -10.86 -21.89
N ARG A 112 12.30 -10.74 -21.80
CA ARG A 112 11.45 -11.78 -21.19
C ARG A 112 11.74 -13.18 -21.75
N GLU A 113 12.06 -13.27 -23.04
CA GLU A 113 12.43 -14.49 -23.72
C GLU A 113 13.82 -15.03 -23.35
N GLU A 114 14.77 -14.14 -23.04
CA GLU A 114 16.10 -14.52 -22.56
C GLU A 114 16.04 -15.03 -21.12
N ARG A 115 15.19 -14.42 -20.28
CA ARG A 115 14.96 -14.90 -18.90
C ARG A 115 14.38 -16.32 -18.86
N LEU A 116 13.51 -16.65 -19.81
CA LEU A 116 12.92 -17.99 -19.93
C LEU A 116 13.95 -19.06 -20.32
N LYS A 117 15.05 -18.66 -20.96
CA LYS A 117 16.13 -19.57 -21.39
C LYS A 117 17.27 -19.67 -20.37
N ARG A 118 17.29 -18.79 -19.37
CA ARG A 118 18.38 -18.69 -18.40
C ARG A 118 18.21 -19.71 -17.30
N THR A 119 19.25 -20.49 -17.03
CA THR A 119 19.25 -21.40 -15.89
C THR A 119 19.55 -20.64 -14.60
N PRO A 120 19.15 -21.16 -13.42
CA PRO A 120 19.50 -20.54 -12.14
C PRO A 120 21.01 -20.34 -11.95
N ASP A 121 21.84 -21.27 -12.46
CA ASP A 121 23.30 -21.20 -12.36
C ASP A 121 23.88 -20.03 -13.19
N ASP A 122 23.32 -19.75 -14.37
CA ASP A 122 23.73 -18.62 -15.23
C ASP A 122 23.38 -17.26 -14.61
N ALA A 123 22.34 -17.20 -13.78
CA ALA A 123 21.95 -15.99 -13.06
C ALA A 123 22.91 -15.73 -11.88
N VAL A 124 23.26 -16.78 -11.14
CA VAL A 124 24.19 -16.70 -10.00
C VAL A 124 25.61 -16.38 -10.48
N GLY A 125 26.07 -17.02 -11.57
CA GLY A 125 27.41 -16.78 -12.13
C GLY A 125 27.62 -15.34 -12.62
N ASP A 126 26.62 -14.74 -13.28
CA ASP A 126 26.68 -13.34 -13.72
C ASP A 126 26.68 -12.36 -12.53
N PHE A 127 25.86 -12.63 -11.50
CA PHE A 127 25.87 -11.83 -10.27
C PHE A 127 27.26 -11.82 -9.61
N ILE A 128 27.86 -13.00 -9.41
CA ILE A 128 29.20 -13.15 -8.81
C ILE A 128 30.26 -12.45 -9.66
N SER A 129 30.24 -12.63 -10.99
CA SER A 129 31.19 -12.02 -11.92
C SER A 129 31.17 -10.49 -11.87
N ARG A 130 30.00 -9.89 -11.65
CA ARG A 130 29.85 -8.43 -11.51
C ARG A 130 30.36 -7.90 -10.19
N GLN A 131 30.21 -8.65 -9.09
CA GLN A 131 30.80 -8.27 -7.81
C GLN A 131 32.33 -8.18 -7.94
N HIS A 132 32.95 -9.17 -8.58
CA HIS A 132 34.39 -9.14 -8.83
C HIS A 132 34.82 -7.93 -9.68
N ARG A 133 34.09 -7.60 -10.75
CA ARG A 133 34.42 -6.44 -11.61
C ARG A 133 34.34 -5.09 -10.88
N ARG A 134 33.46 -4.95 -9.88
CA ARG A 134 33.36 -3.73 -9.05
C ARG A 134 34.50 -3.60 -8.05
N HIS A 135 35.09 -4.72 -7.62
CA HIS A 135 36.25 -4.72 -6.72
C HIS A 135 37.60 -4.57 -7.42
N SER A 136 37.67 -4.77 -8.74
CA SER A 136 38.91 -4.63 -9.52
C SER A 136 39.18 -3.20 -10.02
N ARG A 137 38.23 -2.26 -9.87
CA ARG A 137 38.39 -0.87 -10.29
C ARG A 137 38.77 0.00 -9.09
N SER A 138 39.91 -0.28 -8.48
CA SER A 138 40.59 0.71 -7.64
C SER A 138 40.96 1.91 -8.52
N PRO A 139 40.74 3.16 -8.07
CA PRO A 139 41.26 4.31 -8.80
C PRO A 139 42.78 4.31 -8.65
N GLU A 140 43.49 4.22 -9.77
CA GLU A 140 44.90 4.60 -9.84
C GLU A 140 44.98 6.06 -9.35
N TRP A 141 45.53 6.23 -8.15
CA TRP A 141 45.93 7.52 -7.63
C TRP A 141 47.01 8.07 -8.58
N GLY A 142 46.74 9.24 -9.14
CA GLY A 142 47.60 9.89 -10.12
C GLY A 142 49.01 10.12 -9.57
N GLU A 143 50.00 9.82 -10.40
CA GLU A 143 51.35 10.34 -10.24
C GLU A 143 51.28 11.87 -10.28
N GLU A 144 51.47 12.47 -9.11
CA GLU A 144 51.72 13.89 -8.92
C GLU A 144 53.09 14.21 -9.52
N THR A 145 53.05 14.94 -10.64
CA THR A 145 54.24 15.51 -11.28
C THR A 145 54.46 16.93 -10.76
N ASP A 146 55.73 17.20 -10.47
CA ASP A 146 56.46 18.48 -10.41
C ASP A 146 56.52 19.28 -9.10
N PRO A 147 57.67 19.93 -8.80
CA PRO A 147 58.51 20.70 -9.73
C PRO A 147 59.97 20.25 -9.95
#